data_AF-A0A2D7G8F4-F1
#
_entry.id   AF-A0A2D7G8F4-F1
#
_cell.length_a   1.000
_cell.length_b   1.000
_cell.length_c   1.000
_cell.angle_alpha   90.00
_cell.angle_beta   90.00
_cell.angle_gamma   90.00
#
_symmetry.space_group_name_H-M   'P 1'
#
loop_
_entity.id
_entity.type
_entity.pdbx_description
1 polymer ?
#
loop_
_entity_poly.entity_id
_entity_poly.type
_entity_poly.pdbx_seq_one_letter_code
_entity_poly.pdbx_strand_id
1 'polypeptide(L)'
;MRTANENHFINHVIWHCQFVYDLDSARTAVEYARRDGFLDTHNRLTSIGRSVAKMMVQDFNHYKDLVSIKISEQQDLYNPQANY
;
A
#
# COMPACT_ATOMS: atom_id res chain seq x y z
N MET A 1 8.76 -11.69 -14.48
CA MET A 1 7.98 -12.07 -13.27
C MET A 1 8.14 -10.95 -12.26
N ARG A 2 7.07 -10.33 -11.76
CA ARG A 2 7.17 -9.26 -10.75
C ARG A 2 7.44 -9.88 -9.39
N THR A 3 8.34 -9.31 -8.61
CA THR A 3 8.59 -9.76 -7.24
C THR A 3 7.43 -9.35 -6.32
N ALA A 4 7.21 -10.06 -5.21
CA ALA A 4 6.16 -9.70 -4.24
C ALA A 4 6.30 -8.26 -3.73
N ASN A 5 7.54 -7.81 -3.51
CA ASN A 5 7.86 -6.43 -3.11
C ASN A 5 7.46 -5.40 -4.17
N GLU A 6 7.57 -5.75 -5.45
CA GLU A 6 7.23 -4.85 -6.56
C GLU A 6 5.72 -4.67 -6.70
N ASN A 7 4.94 -5.73 -6.48
CA ASN A 7 3.49 -5.62 -6.41
C ASN A 7 3.04 -4.78 -5.21
N HIS A 8 3.71 -4.91 -4.06
CA HIS A 8 3.43 -4.10 -2.88
C HIS A 8 3.67 -2.62 -3.14
N PHE A 9 4.79 -2.26 -3.77
CA PHE A 9 5.08 -0.87 -4.14
C PHE A 9 4.10 -0.30 -5.18
N ILE A 10 3.63 -1.12 -6.12
CA ILE A 10 2.59 -0.70 -7.08
C ILE A 10 1.29 -0.36 -6.33
N ASN A 11 0.88 -1.20 -5.38
CA ASN A 11 -0.33 -0.93 -4.60
C ASN A 11 -0.21 0.36 -3.79
N HIS A 12 0.95 0.62 -3.17
CA HIS A 12 1.19 1.88 -2.46
C HIS A 12 1.07 3.10 -3.36
N VAL A 13 1.62 3.04 -4.58
CA VAL A 13 1.47 4.12 -5.56
C VAL A 13 0.00 4.31 -5.97
N ILE A 14 -0.74 3.22 -6.17
CA ILE A 14 -2.16 3.30 -6.53
C ILE A 14 -2.95 3.92 -5.37
N TRP A 15 -2.74 3.48 -4.13
CA TRP A 15 -3.39 4.04 -2.95
C TRP A 15 -3.06 5.50 -2.74
N HIS A 16 -1.80 5.89 -2.95
CA HIS A 16 -1.40 7.30 -2.94
C HIS A 16 -2.23 8.12 -3.92
N CYS A 17 -2.37 7.65 -5.15
CA CYS A 17 -3.17 8.34 -6.17
C CYS A 17 -4.65 8.37 -5.79
N GLN A 18 -5.20 7.30 -5.21
CA GLN A 18 -6.60 7.30 -4.74
C GLN A 18 -6.82 8.33 -3.64
N PHE A 19 -5.91 8.43 -2.68
CA PHE A 19 -6.03 9.35 -1.56
C PHE A 19 -5.82 10.81 -1.98
N VAL A 20 -4.74 11.10 -2.73
CA VAL A 20 -4.37 12.48 -3.11
C VAL A 20 -5.38 13.09 -4.08
N TYR A 21 -5.96 12.29 -4.96
CA TYR A 21 -6.89 12.76 -5.99
C TYR A 21 -8.35 12.41 -5.68
N ASP A 22 -8.65 11.89 -4.49
CA ASP A 22 -10.00 11.51 -4.05
C ASP A 22 -10.71 10.60 -5.08
N LEU A 23 -10.03 9.50 -5.46
CA LEU A 23 -10.49 8.59 -6.51
C LEU A 23 -11.10 7.31 -5.92
N ASP A 24 -12.37 7.09 -6.21
CA ASP A 24 -13.10 5.88 -5.79
C ASP A 24 -12.70 4.61 -6.55
N SER A 25 -11.91 4.74 -7.62
CA SER A 25 -11.55 3.62 -8.50
C SER A 25 -10.04 3.42 -8.60
N ALA A 26 -9.60 2.20 -8.28
CA ALA A 26 -8.22 1.77 -8.49
C ALA A 26 -7.81 1.87 -9.97
N ARG A 27 -8.74 1.70 -10.91
CA ARG A 27 -8.46 1.84 -12.35
C ARG A 27 -8.09 3.29 -12.68
N THR A 28 -8.89 4.25 -12.23
CA THR A 28 -8.61 5.69 -12.44
C THR A 28 -7.29 6.08 -11.76
N ALA A 29 -7.02 5.54 -10.57
CA ALA A 29 -5.75 5.76 -9.89
C ALA A 29 -4.53 5.22 -10.66
N VAL A 30 -4.66 4.10 -11.38
CA VAL A 30 -3.59 3.61 -12.28
C VAL A 30 -3.35 4.57 -13.44
N GLU A 31 -4.41 5.18 -13.99
CA GLU A 31 -4.28 6.19 -15.06
C GLU A 31 -3.55 7.43 -14.55
N TYR A 32 -3.88 7.90 -13.35
CA TYR A 32 -3.18 9.01 -12.69
C TYR A 32 -1.73 8.65 -12.35
N ALA A 33 -1.48 7.45 -11.85
CA ALA A 33 -0.14 6.97 -11.56
C ALA A 33 0.76 6.92 -12.82
N ARG A 34 0.19 6.64 -14.00
CA ARG A 34 0.92 6.76 -15.27
C ARG A 34 1.14 8.21 -15.68
N ARG A 35 0.09 9.03 -15.60
CA ARG A 35 0.13 10.46 -15.94
C ARG A 35 1.22 11.18 -15.16
N ASP A 36 1.34 10.87 -13.88
CA ASP A 36 2.29 11.49 -12.96
C ASP A 36 3.68 10.80 -12.99
N GLY A 37 3.85 9.80 -13.85
CA GLY A 37 5.13 9.14 -14.10
C GLY A 37 5.56 8.16 -13.02
N PHE A 38 4.68 7.72 -12.12
CA PHE A 38 4.96 6.67 -11.14
C PHE A 38 4.96 5.27 -11.77
N LEU A 39 4.11 5.07 -12.78
CA LEU A 39 4.05 3.86 -13.59
C LEU A 39 4.40 4.18 -15.05
N ASP A 40 5.07 3.24 -15.72
CA ASP A 40 5.24 3.28 -17.16
C ASP A 40 3.97 2.83 -17.91
N THR A 41 3.99 2.92 -19.23
CA THR A 41 2.89 2.51 -20.10
C THR A 41 2.49 1.03 -19.96
N HIS A 42 3.36 0.19 -19.39
CA HIS A 42 3.14 -1.23 -19.12
C HIS A 42 2.81 -1.51 -17.64
N ASN A 43 2.42 -0.50 -16.87
CA ASN A 43 2.13 -0.59 -15.42
C ASN A 43 3.31 -1.08 -14.59
N ARG A 44 4.55 -0.81 -15.00
CA ARG A 44 5.75 -1.12 -14.21
C ARG A 44 6.18 0.14 -13.47
N LEU A 45 6.71 -0.02 -12.25
CA LEU A 45 7.21 1.10 -11.46
C LEU A 45 8.38 1.77 -12.16
N THR A 46 8.30 3.09 -12.28
CA THR A 46 9.45 3.92 -12.64
C THR A 46 10.35 4.13 -11.42
N SER A 47 11.50 4.77 -11.62
CA SER A 47 12.37 5.22 -10.51
C SER A 47 11.64 6.17 -9.55
N ILE A 48 10.80 7.07 -10.08
CA ILE A 48 10.01 8.03 -9.30
C ILE A 48 8.98 7.28 -8.45
N GLY A 49 8.18 6.42 -9.09
CA GLY A 49 7.15 5.63 -8.38
C GLY A 49 7.76 4.75 -7.29
N ARG A 50 8.93 4.14 -7.56
CA ARG A 50 9.64 3.34 -6.56
C ARG A 50 10.13 4.17 -5.36
N SER A 51 10.55 5.41 -5.59
CA SER A 51 11.03 6.29 -4.53
C SER A 51 9.86 6.74 -3.63
N VAL A 52 8.75 7.15 -4.24
CA VAL A 52 7.52 7.52 -3.53
C VAL A 52 6.97 6.34 -2.72
N ALA A 53 6.90 5.15 -3.33
CA ALA A 53 6.47 3.93 -2.62
C ALA A 53 7.36 3.60 -1.42
N LYS A 54 8.69 3.77 -1.55
CA LYS A 54 9.62 3.52 -0.45
C LYS A 54 9.44 4.52 0.69
N MET A 55 9.24 5.81 0.38
CA MET A 55 8.98 6.84 1.41
C MET A 55 7.73 6.50 2.21
N MET A 56 6.63 6.14 1.54
CA MET A 56 5.39 5.76 2.24
C MET A 56 5.55 4.51 3.12
N VAL A 57 6.31 3.51 2.67
CA VAL A 57 6.60 2.33 3.49
C VAL A 57 7.48 2.70 4.69
N GLN A 58 8.46 3.58 4.51
CA GLN A 58 9.32 4.05 5.61
C GLN A 58 8.53 4.85 6.63
N ASP A 59 7.69 5.79 6.18
CA ASP A 59 6.83 6.59 7.05
C ASP A 59 5.83 5.71 7.81
N PHE A 60 5.24 4.71 7.13
CA PHE A 60 4.34 3.75 7.78
C PHE A 60 5.05 2.88 8.83
N ASN A 61 6.25 2.38 8.53
CA ASN A 61 7.04 1.62 9.50
C ASN A 61 7.46 2.50 10.68
N HIS A 62 7.89 3.73 10.41
CA HIS A 62 8.22 4.69 11.45
C HIS A 62 7.03 5.00 12.35
N TYR A 63 5.84 5.21 11.76
CA TYR A 63 4.61 5.34 12.51
C TYR A 63 4.37 4.10 13.39
N LYS A 64 4.40 2.89 12.81
CA LYS A 64 4.21 1.63 13.56
C LYS A 64 5.15 1.50 14.76
N ASP A 65 6.41 1.89 14.59
CA ASP A 65 7.41 1.88 15.65
C ASP A 65 7.04 2.88 16.76
N LEU A 66 6.66 4.12 16.39
CA LEU A 66 6.25 5.16 17.33
C LEU A 66 5.01 4.78 18.13
N VAL A 67 4.01 4.17 17.48
CA VAL A 67 2.78 3.74 18.16
C VAL A 67 2.92 2.38 18.86
N SER A 68 4.12 1.76 18.84
CA SER A 68 4.39 0.46 19.45
C SER A 68 3.28 -0.55 19.17
N ILE A 69 2.74 -0.53 17.95
CA ILE A 69 1.77 -1.54 17.54
C ILE A 69 2.58 -2.81 17.34
N LYS A 70 2.85 -3.53 18.44
CA LYS A 70 2.86 -4.98 18.40
C LYS A 70 1.45 -5.32 17.91
N ILE A 71 1.33 -5.53 16.60
CA ILE A 71 0.28 -6.40 16.09
C ILE A 71 0.67 -7.72 16.75
N SER A 72 0.19 -7.95 17.98
CA SER A 72 0.05 -9.30 18.46
C SER A 72 -0.74 -9.95 17.35
N GLU A 73 -0.15 -10.92 16.69
CA GLU A 73 -0.91 -11.98 16.05
C GLU A 73 -1.82 -12.52 17.16
N GLN A 74 -2.95 -11.85 17.42
CA GLN A 74 -4.09 -12.49 18.01
C GLN A 74 -4.45 -13.51 16.94
N GLN A 75 -3.82 -14.68 17.06
CA GLN A 75 -4.47 -15.92 16.70
C GLN A 75 -5.89 -15.75 17.19
N ASP A 76 -6.84 -15.78 16.26
CA ASP A 76 -8.24 -15.96 16.55
C ASP A 76 -8.35 -17.24 17.38
N LEU A 77 -8.16 -17.10 18.71
CA LEU A 77 -8.56 -18.07 19.69
C LEU A 77 -10.07 -18.04 19.63
N TYR A 78 -10.58 -18.89 18.74
CA TYR A 78 -11.92 -19.42 18.71
C TYR A 78 -12.51 -19.36 20.13
N ASN A 79 -13.39 -18.39 20.35
CA ASN A 79 -14.21 -18.30 21.55
C ASN A 79 -15.58 -18.86 21.18
N PRO A 80 -15.80 -20.19 21.28
CA PRO A 80 -17.14 -20.72 21.23
C PRO A 80 -17.80 -20.37 22.57
N GLN A 81 -18.47 -19.22 22.56
CA GLN A 81 -19.65 -18.89 23.36
C GLN A 81 -19.55 -19.24 24.85
N ALA A 82 -19.22 -18.23 25.65
CA ALA A 82 -20.02 -17.99 26.84
C ALA A 82 -21.46 -17.66 26.39
N ASN A 83 -22.40 -18.59 26.59
CA ASN A 83 -23.70 -18.28 27.20
C ASN A 83 -24.58 -19.53 27.42
N TYR A 84 -24.89 -19.72 28.71
CA TYR A 84 -26.06 -20.35 29.34
C TYR A 84 -26.37 -21.84 29.09
#